data_AF-A0A2V8YIT2-F1
#
_entry.id   AF-A0A2V8YIT2-F1
#
_cell.length_a   1.000
_cell.length_b   1.000
_cell.length_c   1.000
_cell.angle_alpha   90.00
_cell.angle_beta   90.00
_cell.angle_gamma   90.00
#
_symmetry.space_group_name_H-M   'P 1'
#
loop_
_entity.id
_entity.type
_entity.pdbx_description
1 polymer ?
#
loop_
_entity_poly.entity_id
_entity_poly.type
_entity_poly.pdbx_seq_one_letter_code
_entity_poly.pdbx_strand_id
1 'polypeptide(L)'
;MVVVCSLYLFSCGGIIQPEPGQLFQFDFANGAQGWSAGFSDYPAGQEAFFELASGIKPLPSPLDQTRTGFFISGNNHSDDLFMFLKVRITGLKPATAYNAGFHVEFATNESKECVGIGGAPGKSVWVKTGASAIEPQPVLQSNGQFLMNIDKGNQSLGGKDAIVIGTIENSSTDCVHLVYETKRLDSVAPFTVRTAATGSLWLLVGTDSGFEGTTSLYYRQFRAAFAELPQ
;
A
#
# COMPACT_ATOMS: atom_id res chain seq x y z
N MET A 1 64.00 15.33 24.32
CA MET A 1 64.40 14.14 23.52
C MET A 1 63.13 13.35 23.25
N VAL A 2 62.88 13.06 21.98
CA VAL A 2 61.58 12.69 21.41
C VAL A 2 61.03 11.38 22.00
N VAL A 3 59.81 11.41 22.53
CA VAL A 3 59.02 10.20 22.81
C VAL A 3 58.15 9.96 21.59
N VAL A 4 58.52 8.97 20.79
CA VAL A 4 57.73 8.47 19.66
C VAL A 4 56.58 7.65 20.25
N CYS A 5 55.36 8.17 20.18
CA CYS A 5 54.17 7.43 20.53
C CYS A 5 53.66 6.70 19.29
N SER A 6 53.94 5.40 19.21
CA SER A 6 53.40 4.51 18.19
C SER A 6 51.89 4.35 18.40
N LEU A 7 51.09 4.96 17.53
CA LEU A 7 49.65 4.73 17.46
C LEU A 7 49.40 3.39 16.76
N TYR A 8 49.00 2.40 17.55
CA TYR A 8 48.44 1.13 17.07
C TYR A 8 47.06 1.39 16.46
N LEU A 9 46.90 1.12 15.16
CA LEU A 9 45.59 1.05 14.52
C LEU A 9 44.95 -0.30 14.89
N PHE A 10 44.03 -0.28 15.85
CA PHE A 10 43.11 -1.38 16.08
C PHE A 10 41.98 -1.30 15.05
N SER A 11 42.02 -2.22 14.08
CA SER A 11 40.88 -2.59 13.26
C SER A 11 39.84 -3.27 14.14
N CYS A 12 38.94 -2.50 14.75
CA CYS A 12 37.72 -3.06 15.33
C CYS A 12 36.76 -3.40 14.19
N GLY A 13 36.39 -4.69 14.11
CA GLY A 13 35.33 -5.17 13.26
C GLY A 13 34.06 -4.37 13.51
N GLY A 14 33.80 -3.44 12.60
CA GLY A 14 32.52 -2.75 12.53
C GLY A 14 31.47 -3.80 12.20
N ILE A 15 30.50 -3.95 13.09
CA ILE A 15 29.17 -4.37 12.67
C ILE A 15 28.83 -3.40 11.53
N ILE A 16 28.70 -3.91 10.30
CA ILE A 16 28.22 -3.12 9.17
C ILE A 16 26.81 -2.69 9.59
N GLN A 17 26.68 -1.48 10.12
CA GLN A 17 25.37 -0.85 10.23
C GLN A 17 24.91 -0.67 8.79
N PRO A 18 23.79 -1.28 8.38
CA PRO A 18 23.23 -0.92 7.09
C PRO A 18 23.08 0.60 7.08
N GLU A 19 23.66 1.25 6.07
CA GLU A 19 23.46 2.67 5.82
C GLU A 19 21.96 2.97 5.99
N PRO A 20 21.56 3.95 6.81
CA PRO A 20 20.15 4.22 7.05
C PRO A 20 19.49 4.53 5.72
N GLY A 21 18.67 3.60 5.25
CA GLY A 21 17.88 3.77 4.03
C GLY A 21 16.96 4.98 4.15
N GLN A 22 16.57 5.55 3.00
CA GLN A 22 15.68 6.70 2.99
C GLN A 22 14.26 6.24 3.40
N LEU A 23 13.68 6.91 4.40
CA LEU A 23 12.34 6.63 4.93
C LEU A 23 11.34 7.69 4.48
N PHE A 24 10.23 7.24 3.92
CA PHE A 24 9.05 8.06 3.65
C PHE A 24 7.91 7.61 4.56
N GLN A 25 7.27 8.55 5.26
CA GLN A 25 6.21 8.27 6.23
C GLN A 25 5.04 9.24 6.04
N PHE A 26 3.84 8.68 6.03
CA PHE A 26 2.57 9.39 5.87
C PHE A 26 1.61 8.97 6.99
N ASP A 27 1.03 9.94 7.69
CA ASP A 27 -0.01 9.75 8.72
C ASP A 27 -1.23 10.56 8.29
N PHE A 28 -2.25 9.86 7.81
CA PHE A 28 -3.43 10.45 7.19
C PHE A 28 -4.32 11.22 8.17
N ALA A 29 -4.00 11.22 9.47
CA ALA A 29 -4.57 12.17 10.41
C ALA A 29 -4.19 13.63 10.08
N ASN A 30 -3.13 13.84 9.29
CA ASN A 30 -2.65 15.16 8.84
C ASN A 30 -3.10 15.46 7.40
N GLY A 31 -4.16 14.81 6.92
CA GLY A 31 -4.72 15.01 5.57
C GLY A 31 -4.07 14.11 4.51
N ALA A 32 -4.31 14.44 3.24
CA ALA A 32 -3.94 13.58 2.11
C ALA A 32 -2.43 13.51 1.83
N GLN A 33 -1.64 14.51 2.24
CA GLN A 33 -0.19 14.53 2.04
C GLN A 33 0.27 14.23 0.60
N GLY A 34 -0.49 14.69 -0.39
CA GLY A 34 -0.23 14.45 -1.82
C GLY A 34 -0.72 13.09 -2.36
N TRP A 35 -1.27 12.22 -1.50
CA TRP A 35 -1.92 11.00 -1.94
C TRP A 35 -3.23 11.31 -2.68
N SER A 36 -3.51 10.52 -3.70
CA SER A 36 -4.77 10.53 -4.46
C SER A 36 -5.29 9.11 -4.61
N ALA A 37 -6.61 8.96 -4.67
CA ALA A 37 -7.25 7.68 -4.89
C ALA A 37 -7.45 7.40 -6.39
N GLY A 38 -7.49 6.12 -6.74
CA GLY A 38 -7.87 5.61 -8.04
C GLY A 38 -8.58 4.26 -7.91
N PHE A 39 -9.26 3.89 -8.99
CA PHE A 39 -10.03 2.66 -9.10
C PHE A 39 -9.77 2.05 -10.47
N SER A 40 -9.58 0.74 -10.54
CA SER A 40 -9.47 -0.02 -11.79
C SER A 40 -10.20 -1.36 -11.69
N ASP A 41 -10.22 -2.08 -12.80
CA ASP A 41 -10.82 -3.39 -12.98
C ASP A 41 -12.35 -3.34 -12.86
N TYR A 42 -12.95 -2.33 -13.49
CA TYR A 42 -14.39 -2.15 -13.60
C TYR A 42 -14.79 -1.53 -14.96
N PRO A 43 -16.05 -1.67 -15.40
CA PRO A 43 -16.52 -1.06 -16.64
C PRO A 43 -16.61 0.47 -16.53
N ALA A 44 -16.12 1.18 -17.54
CA ALA A 44 -16.20 2.64 -17.57
C ALA A 44 -17.66 3.15 -17.55
N GLY A 45 -17.91 4.24 -16.83
CA GLY A 45 -19.25 4.80 -16.69
C GLY A 45 -20.13 4.11 -15.64
N GLN A 46 -19.58 3.15 -14.89
CA GLN A 46 -20.27 2.47 -13.79
C GLN A 46 -19.82 2.93 -12.40
N GLU A 47 -19.17 4.09 -12.28
CA GLU A 47 -18.63 4.60 -11.01
C GLU A 47 -19.72 4.77 -9.94
N ALA A 48 -20.92 5.20 -10.36
CA ALA A 48 -22.07 5.31 -9.46
C ALA A 48 -22.66 3.95 -9.08
N PHE A 49 -22.64 2.97 -9.99
CA PHE A 49 -23.14 1.62 -9.74
C PHE A 49 -22.19 0.85 -8.79
N PHE A 50 -20.89 1.05 -8.96
CA PHE A 50 -19.85 0.53 -8.06
C PHE A 50 -19.69 1.37 -6.78
N GLU A 51 -20.51 2.42 -6.57
CA GLU A 51 -20.48 3.25 -5.36
C GLU A 51 -19.07 3.80 -5.00
N LEU A 52 -18.25 4.11 -6.01
CA LEU A 52 -16.85 4.48 -5.82
C LEU A 52 -16.73 5.79 -5.05
N ALA A 53 -16.08 5.75 -3.89
CA ALA A 53 -15.93 6.92 -3.03
C ALA A 53 -14.57 6.95 -2.34
N SER A 54 -14.02 8.15 -2.17
CA SER A 54 -12.75 8.34 -1.46
C SER A 54 -12.61 9.73 -0.83
N GLY A 55 -11.63 9.90 0.05
CA GLY A 55 -11.24 11.19 0.61
C GLY A 55 -10.78 11.11 2.07
N ILE A 56 -10.30 12.21 2.62
CA ILE A 56 -9.98 12.28 4.04
C ILE A 56 -11.27 12.38 4.84
N LYS A 57 -11.50 11.41 5.74
CA LYS A 57 -12.70 11.34 6.59
C LYS A 57 -12.33 11.04 8.04
N PRO A 58 -13.17 11.46 9.02
CA PRO A 58 -13.06 10.98 10.39
C PRO A 58 -13.08 9.46 10.47
N LEU A 59 -12.31 8.89 11.40
CA LEU A 59 -12.37 7.45 11.65
C LEU A 59 -13.76 7.06 12.23
N PRO A 60 -14.26 5.87 11.92
CA PRO A 60 -15.54 5.39 12.41
C PRO A 60 -15.45 4.92 13.87
N SER A 61 -16.56 4.92 14.60
CA SER A 61 -16.67 4.21 15.88
C SER A 61 -16.33 2.72 15.69
N PRO A 62 -15.65 2.06 16.64
CA PRO A 62 -15.24 2.54 17.97
C PRO A 62 -13.87 3.24 18.00
N LEU A 63 -13.28 3.53 16.83
CA LEU A 63 -12.01 4.25 16.76
C LEU A 63 -12.21 5.74 17.11
N ASP A 64 -11.11 6.42 17.42
CA ASP A 64 -11.13 7.84 17.77
C ASP A 64 -11.62 8.70 16.60
N GLN A 65 -12.86 9.17 16.69
CA GLN A 65 -13.54 9.95 15.66
C GLN A 65 -13.00 11.40 15.54
N THR A 66 -12.11 11.83 16.44
CA THR A 66 -11.39 13.10 16.31
C THR A 66 -10.20 13.00 15.36
N ARG A 67 -9.73 11.77 15.11
CA ARG A 67 -8.69 11.47 14.12
C ARG A 67 -9.33 11.22 12.75
N THR A 68 -8.55 11.46 11.70
CA THR A 68 -8.94 11.16 10.31
C THR A 68 -8.08 10.05 9.72
N GLY A 69 -8.57 9.47 8.63
CA GLY A 69 -7.84 8.57 7.74
C GLY A 69 -8.23 8.81 6.29
N PHE A 70 -7.49 8.20 5.36
CA PHE A 70 -7.84 8.21 3.94
C PHE A 70 -8.87 7.12 3.68
N PHE A 71 -10.13 7.53 3.60
CA PHE A 71 -11.26 6.67 3.28
C PHE A 71 -11.24 6.31 1.79
N ILE A 72 -11.51 5.04 1.50
CA ILE A 72 -11.77 4.53 0.16
C ILE A 72 -12.81 3.41 0.24
N SER A 73 -13.73 3.38 -0.73
CA SER A 73 -14.84 2.44 -0.77
C SER A 73 -15.29 2.17 -2.19
N GLY A 74 -15.83 0.96 -2.40
CA GLY A 74 -16.44 0.52 -3.64
C GLY A 74 -17.23 -0.78 -3.44
N ASN A 75 -18.33 -0.89 -4.17
CA ASN A 75 -19.20 -2.04 -4.28
C ASN A 75 -18.78 -2.86 -5.50
N ASN A 76 -18.02 -3.93 -5.27
CA ASN A 76 -17.44 -4.73 -6.32
C ASN A 76 -18.51 -5.60 -7.00
N HIS A 77 -18.72 -5.37 -8.31
CA HIS A 77 -19.57 -6.19 -9.18
C HIS A 77 -18.78 -6.90 -10.28
N SER A 78 -17.45 -6.82 -10.22
CA SER A 78 -16.52 -7.33 -11.24
C SER A 78 -15.77 -8.59 -10.79
N ASP A 79 -15.87 -8.93 -9.51
CA ASP A 79 -15.05 -9.95 -8.85
C ASP A 79 -13.53 -9.66 -8.91
N ASP A 80 -13.15 -8.40 -9.23
CA ASP A 80 -11.75 -8.00 -9.35
C ASP A 80 -11.48 -6.50 -9.06
N LEU A 81 -12.43 -5.75 -8.49
CA LEU A 81 -12.28 -4.30 -8.30
C LEU A 81 -11.00 -3.98 -7.53
N PHE A 82 -10.12 -3.17 -8.14
CA PHE A 82 -8.91 -2.69 -7.49
C PHE A 82 -9.07 -1.23 -7.06
N MET A 83 -9.07 -1.02 -5.75
CA MET A 83 -9.14 0.30 -5.12
C MET A 83 -7.77 0.68 -4.59
N PHE A 84 -7.24 1.85 -4.93
CA PHE A 84 -5.87 2.20 -4.53
C PHE A 84 -5.66 3.68 -4.23
N LEU A 85 -4.61 3.93 -3.46
CA LEU A 85 -4.02 5.23 -3.23
C LEU A 85 -2.63 5.26 -3.86
N LYS A 86 -2.24 6.42 -4.39
CA LYS A 86 -0.88 6.67 -4.90
C LYS A 86 -0.34 8.02 -4.48
N VAL A 87 0.99 8.12 -4.38
CA VAL A 87 1.72 9.39 -4.19
C VAL A 87 3.04 9.34 -4.94
N ARG A 88 3.48 10.49 -5.45
CA ARG A 88 4.83 10.62 -6.00
C ARG A 88 5.81 11.04 -4.92
N ILE A 89 6.91 10.31 -4.80
CA ILE A 89 8.05 10.66 -3.97
C ILE A 89 9.25 11.07 -4.82
N THR A 90 10.11 11.90 -4.24
CA THR A 90 11.35 12.40 -4.85
C THR A 90 12.47 12.36 -3.84
N GLY A 91 13.71 12.52 -4.30
CA GLY A 91 14.89 12.62 -3.43
C GLY A 91 15.69 11.32 -3.30
N LEU A 92 15.30 10.27 -4.03
CA LEU A 92 16.14 9.07 -4.22
C LEU A 92 17.18 9.34 -5.32
N LYS A 93 18.23 8.50 -5.41
CA LYS A 93 19.22 8.61 -6.49
C LYS A 93 18.58 8.30 -7.85
N PRO A 94 18.88 9.07 -8.91
CA PRO A 94 18.43 8.81 -10.27
C PRO A 94 18.83 7.45 -10.82
N ALA A 95 17.89 6.79 -11.50
CA ALA A 95 18.11 5.52 -12.20
C ALA A 95 18.79 4.44 -11.34
N THR A 96 18.53 4.42 -10.04
CA THR A 96 19.17 3.53 -9.05
C THR A 96 18.20 2.44 -8.60
N ALA A 97 18.72 1.22 -8.42
CA ALA A 97 17.94 0.11 -7.89
C ALA A 97 17.93 0.13 -6.35
N TYR A 98 16.78 -0.14 -5.76
CA TYR A 98 16.56 -0.19 -4.33
C TYR A 98 15.79 -1.44 -3.95
N ASN A 99 16.04 -1.95 -2.75
CA ASN A 99 15.10 -2.77 -2.02
C ASN A 99 14.23 -1.87 -1.13
N ALA A 100 12.91 -2.02 -1.27
CA ALA A 100 11.92 -1.32 -0.47
C ALA A 100 11.26 -2.27 0.54
N GLY A 101 11.02 -1.78 1.76
CA GLY A 101 10.15 -2.39 2.75
C GLY A 101 8.97 -1.47 3.06
N PHE A 102 7.80 -2.05 3.25
CA PHE A 102 6.54 -1.32 3.44
C PHE A 102 5.88 -1.64 4.77
N HIS A 103 5.22 -0.64 5.34
CA HIS A 103 4.30 -0.77 6.46
C HIS A 103 3.01 -0.04 6.14
N VAL A 104 1.88 -0.71 6.36
CA VAL A 104 0.54 -0.16 6.13
C VAL A 104 -0.31 -0.36 7.38
N GLU A 105 -0.90 0.72 7.87
CA GLU A 105 -1.93 0.69 8.91
C GLU A 105 -3.26 1.16 8.30
N PHE A 106 -4.33 0.40 8.50
CA PHE A 106 -5.66 0.76 8.04
C PHE A 106 -6.73 0.25 9.00
N ALA A 107 -7.92 0.85 8.96
CA ALA A 107 -9.09 0.36 9.67
C ALA A 107 -10.04 -0.37 8.72
N THR A 108 -10.59 -1.48 9.21
CA THR A 108 -11.47 -2.41 8.51
C THR A 108 -12.51 -2.95 9.49
N ASN A 109 -13.74 -3.14 9.02
CA ASN A 109 -14.80 -3.81 9.77
C ASN A 109 -15.04 -5.25 9.27
N GLU A 110 -14.27 -5.73 8.31
CA GLU A 110 -14.46 -7.05 7.73
C GLU A 110 -13.99 -8.16 8.67
N SER A 111 -14.89 -9.08 9.02
CA SER A 111 -14.57 -10.19 9.92
C SER A 111 -14.00 -11.40 9.20
N LYS A 112 -13.17 -12.17 9.90
CA LYS A 112 -12.28 -13.16 9.28
C LYS A 112 -12.95 -14.48 8.88
N GLU A 113 -14.13 -14.80 9.38
CA GLU A 113 -14.83 -16.08 9.09
C GLU A 113 -16.14 -15.89 8.33
N CYS A 114 -16.31 -14.74 7.68
CA CYS A 114 -17.52 -14.45 6.93
C CYS A 114 -17.49 -15.04 5.53
N VAL A 115 -18.67 -15.42 5.05
CA VAL A 115 -18.88 -15.95 3.69
C VAL A 115 -19.48 -14.84 2.84
N GLY A 116 -18.94 -14.66 1.64
CA GLY A 116 -19.44 -13.72 0.64
C GLY A 116 -19.56 -14.39 -0.73
N ILE A 117 -20.08 -13.63 -1.70
CA ILE A 117 -20.14 -14.01 -3.12
C ILE A 117 -18.78 -13.66 -3.76
N GLY A 118 -18.30 -14.49 -4.68
CA GLY A 118 -16.93 -14.42 -5.23
C GLY A 118 -15.86 -14.92 -4.25
N GLY A 119 -15.99 -14.53 -2.98
CA GLY A 119 -15.06 -14.89 -1.92
C GLY A 119 -15.46 -14.35 -0.54
N ALA A 120 -14.64 -14.61 0.47
CA ALA A 120 -14.87 -14.11 1.82
C ALA A 120 -14.55 -12.61 1.89
N PRO A 121 -15.41 -11.75 2.46
CA PRO A 121 -15.20 -10.31 2.46
C PRO A 121 -13.90 -9.86 3.17
N GLY A 122 -13.48 -10.58 4.22
CA GLY A 122 -12.21 -10.30 4.89
C GLY A 122 -10.98 -10.94 4.23
N LYS A 123 -11.11 -12.16 3.69
CA LYS A 123 -9.98 -13.01 3.25
C LYS A 123 -9.80 -13.13 1.73
N SER A 124 -10.76 -12.65 0.95
CA SER A 124 -10.70 -12.55 -0.52
C SER A 124 -10.57 -11.11 -0.99
N VAL A 125 -10.08 -10.22 -0.11
CA VAL A 125 -9.67 -8.86 -0.46
C VAL A 125 -8.23 -8.67 -0.04
N TRP A 126 -7.34 -8.60 -1.03
CA TRP A 126 -5.90 -8.67 -0.85
C TRP A 126 -5.30 -7.27 -0.80
N VAL A 127 -4.62 -6.96 0.29
CA VAL A 127 -3.88 -5.71 0.44
C VAL A 127 -2.60 -5.80 -0.38
N LYS A 128 -2.44 -4.86 -1.32
CA LYS A 128 -1.28 -4.74 -2.18
C LYS A 128 -0.54 -3.44 -1.94
N THR A 129 0.77 -3.48 -2.02
CA THR A 129 1.63 -2.29 -1.95
C THR A 129 2.82 -2.44 -2.88
N GLY A 130 3.36 -1.31 -3.35
CA GLY A 130 4.52 -1.34 -4.21
C GLY A 130 5.01 0.05 -4.59
N ALA A 131 5.93 0.06 -5.53
CA ALA A 131 6.46 1.29 -6.10
C ALA A 131 6.78 1.10 -7.58
N SER A 132 6.59 2.14 -8.39
CA SER A 132 6.92 2.12 -9.81
C SER A 132 7.49 3.46 -10.29
N ALA A 133 8.31 3.43 -11.34
CA ALA A 133 8.73 4.65 -12.02
C ALA A 133 7.61 5.28 -12.86
N ILE A 134 6.59 4.46 -13.19
CA ILE A 134 5.40 4.85 -13.93
C ILE A 134 4.30 5.22 -12.93
N GLU A 135 3.52 6.25 -13.23
CA GLU A 135 2.37 6.61 -12.40
C GLU A 135 1.29 5.52 -12.50
N PRO A 136 0.81 4.95 -11.37
CA PRO A 136 -0.33 4.04 -11.38
C PRO A 136 -1.60 4.77 -11.82
N GLN A 137 -2.26 4.29 -12.85
CA GLN A 137 -3.47 4.90 -13.43
C GLN A 137 -4.39 3.81 -14.00
N PRO A 138 -5.72 3.98 -13.88
CA PRO A 138 -6.64 3.21 -14.70
C PRO A 138 -6.54 3.68 -16.16
N VAL A 139 -6.53 2.72 -17.09
CA VAL A 139 -6.50 2.95 -18.53
C VAL A 139 -7.70 2.26 -19.16
N LEU A 140 -8.50 3.04 -19.88
CA LEU A 140 -9.64 2.53 -20.64
C LEU A 140 -9.17 1.63 -21.77
N GLN A 141 -9.60 0.38 -21.73
CA GLN A 141 -9.35 -0.62 -22.76
C GLN A 141 -10.43 -0.58 -23.85
N SER A 142 -10.13 -1.18 -25.00
CA SER A 142 -11.06 -1.25 -26.14
C SER A 142 -12.36 -2.02 -25.84
N ASN A 143 -12.36 -2.88 -24.82
CA ASN A 143 -13.54 -3.62 -24.34
C ASN A 143 -14.40 -2.81 -23.34
N GLY A 144 -14.07 -1.53 -23.10
CA GLY A 144 -14.82 -0.66 -22.19
C GLY A 144 -14.48 -0.82 -20.71
N GLN A 145 -13.47 -1.61 -20.34
CA GLN A 145 -13.00 -1.76 -18.96
C GLN A 145 -11.90 -0.75 -18.64
N PHE A 146 -11.91 -0.17 -17.45
CA PHE A 146 -10.72 0.45 -16.87
C PHE A 146 -9.83 -0.64 -16.29
N LEU A 147 -8.59 -0.80 -16.77
CA LEU A 147 -7.60 -1.72 -16.18
C LEU A 147 -6.38 -0.94 -15.68
N MET A 148 -5.67 -1.50 -14.71
CA MET A 148 -4.43 -0.88 -14.21
C MET A 148 -3.31 -0.89 -15.28
N ASN A 149 -2.53 0.20 -15.35
CA ASN A 149 -1.40 0.32 -16.30
C ASN A 149 -0.06 -0.27 -15.81
N ILE A 150 0.04 -0.57 -14.52
CA ILE A 150 1.20 -1.21 -13.89
C ILE A 150 0.86 -2.66 -13.52
N ASP A 151 1.88 -3.51 -13.39
CA ASP A 151 1.68 -4.91 -13.04
C ASP A 151 1.46 -5.07 -11.53
N LYS A 152 0.19 -5.00 -11.11
CA LYS A 152 -0.22 -5.30 -9.73
C LYS A 152 -0.41 -6.80 -9.44
N GLY A 153 -0.24 -7.67 -10.43
CA GLY A 153 -0.70 -9.07 -10.38
C GLY A 153 -2.22 -9.17 -10.34
N ASN A 154 -2.75 -10.30 -9.87
CA ASN A 154 -4.20 -10.52 -9.80
C ASN A 154 -4.57 -11.16 -8.47
N GLN A 155 -5.45 -10.51 -7.72
CA GLN A 155 -6.00 -11.03 -6.47
C GLN A 155 -4.91 -11.46 -5.49
N SER A 156 -4.86 -12.75 -5.13
CA SER A 156 -3.87 -13.33 -4.22
C SER A 156 -2.44 -13.35 -4.77
N LEU A 157 -2.25 -13.05 -6.06
CA LEU A 157 -0.94 -13.00 -6.71
C LEU A 157 -0.45 -11.56 -6.82
N GLY A 158 0.77 -11.34 -6.34
CA GLY A 158 1.52 -10.10 -6.57
C GLY A 158 2.07 -10.03 -8.00
N GLY A 159 2.27 -8.82 -8.50
CA GLY A 159 2.94 -8.53 -9.76
C GLY A 159 4.29 -7.85 -9.54
N LYS A 160 4.91 -7.43 -10.64
CA LYS A 160 6.21 -6.75 -10.63
C LYS A 160 6.16 -5.38 -9.94
N ASP A 161 5.07 -4.64 -10.06
CA ASP A 161 4.95 -3.26 -9.53
C ASP A 161 4.20 -3.19 -8.19
N ALA A 162 3.53 -4.28 -7.77
CA ALA A 162 2.90 -4.37 -6.45
C ALA A 162 2.86 -5.81 -5.92
N ILE A 163 3.18 -5.98 -4.63
CA ILE A 163 3.16 -7.26 -3.92
C ILE A 163 1.97 -7.34 -2.96
N VAL A 164 1.50 -8.56 -2.69
CA VAL A 164 0.50 -8.83 -1.64
C VAL A 164 1.20 -8.83 -0.28
N ILE A 165 0.65 -8.08 0.68
CA ILE A 165 1.15 -8.00 2.06
C ILE A 165 0.16 -8.53 3.11
N GLY A 166 -1.00 -9.03 2.67
CA GLY A 166 -2.01 -9.64 3.52
C GLY A 166 -3.41 -9.43 2.97
N THR A 167 -4.40 -9.62 3.83
CA THR A 167 -5.84 -9.46 3.55
C THR A 167 -6.47 -8.49 4.56
N ILE A 168 -7.72 -8.09 4.38
CA ILE A 168 -8.33 -6.98 5.15
C ILE A 168 -9.09 -7.40 6.41
N GLU A 169 -9.14 -8.68 6.75
CA GLU A 169 -9.91 -9.16 7.89
C GLU A 169 -9.39 -8.62 9.22
N ASN A 170 -10.30 -8.21 10.11
CA ASN A 170 -10.01 -7.90 11.50
C ASN A 170 -9.94 -9.18 12.35
N SER A 171 -9.79 -9.01 13.67
CA SER A 171 -9.68 -10.16 14.58
C SER A 171 -11.00 -10.86 14.88
N SER A 172 -12.14 -10.21 14.62
CA SER A 172 -13.50 -10.67 14.92
C SER A 172 -13.97 -11.79 13.99
N THR A 173 -14.82 -12.66 14.52
CA THR A 173 -15.54 -13.71 13.79
C THR A 173 -17.04 -13.43 13.68
N ASP A 174 -17.53 -12.33 14.24
CA ASP A 174 -18.94 -11.94 14.17
C ASP A 174 -19.24 -11.29 12.81
N CYS A 175 -20.04 -11.99 12.00
CA CYS A 175 -20.44 -11.54 10.66
C CYS A 175 -21.74 -10.73 10.63
N VAL A 176 -22.35 -10.48 11.79
CA VAL A 176 -23.60 -9.73 11.93
C VAL A 176 -23.32 -8.36 12.51
N HIS A 177 -22.52 -8.28 13.58
CA HIS A 177 -22.15 -7.02 14.22
C HIS A 177 -20.72 -6.64 13.84
N LEU A 178 -20.57 -6.08 12.63
CA LEU A 178 -19.29 -5.64 12.12
C LEU A 178 -18.76 -4.44 12.91
N VAL A 179 -17.51 -4.52 13.35
CA VAL A 179 -16.84 -3.49 14.16
C VAL A 179 -15.52 -3.13 13.51
N TYR A 180 -15.25 -1.83 13.39
CA TYR A 180 -13.97 -1.36 12.88
C TYR A 180 -12.84 -1.65 13.87
N GLU A 181 -11.78 -2.27 13.35
CA GLU A 181 -10.52 -2.51 14.04
C GLU A 181 -9.36 -2.00 13.18
N THR A 182 -8.27 -1.62 13.81
CA THR A 182 -7.04 -1.27 13.10
C THR A 182 -6.19 -2.50 12.86
N LYS A 183 -5.87 -2.74 11.59
CA LYS A 183 -4.92 -3.75 11.16
C LYS A 183 -3.61 -3.11 10.72
N ARG A 184 -2.51 -3.82 10.97
CA ARG A 184 -1.15 -3.46 10.55
C ARG A 184 -0.56 -4.60 9.74
N LEU A 185 0.02 -4.25 8.60
CA LEU A 185 0.69 -5.19 7.71
C LEU A 185 2.07 -4.65 7.36
N ASP A 186 3.05 -5.54 7.37
CA ASP A 186 4.42 -5.27 6.94
C ASP A 186 4.75 -6.18 5.76
N SER A 187 5.49 -5.67 4.78
CA SER A 187 6.01 -6.52 3.70
C SER A 187 7.04 -7.50 4.26
N VAL A 188 6.85 -8.80 3.99
CA VAL A 188 7.76 -9.86 4.49
C VAL A 188 9.01 -10.05 3.63
N ALA A 189 8.94 -9.70 2.35
CA ALA A 189 10.04 -9.80 1.41
C ALA A 189 10.40 -8.42 0.86
N PRO A 190 11.70 -8.13 0.61
CA PRO A 190 12.10 -6.87 0.01
C PRO A 190 11.55 -6.75 -1.41
N PHE A 191 10.99 -5.60 -1.73
CA PHE A 191 10.48 -5.26 -3.06
C PHE A 191 11.55 -4.50 -3.85
N THR A 192 12.04 -5.08 -4.94
CA THR A 192 13.08 -4.43 -5.77
C THR A 192 12.45 -3.49 -6.79
N VAL A 193 12.93 -2.24 -6.83
CA VAL A 193 12.47 -1.22 -7.78
C VAL A 193 13.62 -0.37 -8.28
N ARG A 194 13.54 0.13 -9.51
CA ARG A 194 14.48 1.12 -10.05
C ARG A 194 13.80 2.48 -10.17
N THR A 195 14.43 3.51 -9.62
CA THR A 195 13.92 4.89 -9.71
C THR A 195 13.93 5.40 -11.15
N ALA A 196 13.07 6.38 -11.43
CA ALA A 196 13.13 7.11 -12.68
C ALA A 196 14.47 7.87 -12.84
N ALA A 197 14.75 8.36 -14.05
CA ALA A 197 15.92 9.20 -14.34
C ALA A 197 15.96 10.52 -13.53
N THR A 198 14.87 10.89 -12.87
CA THR A 198 14.80 12.06 -11.98
C THR A 198 14.97 11.71 -10.50
N GLY A 199 15.20 10.44 -10.16
CA GLY A 199 15.25 10.00 -8.76
C GLY A 199 13.88 9.98 -8.06
N SER A 200 12.81 9.84 -8.84
CA SER A 200 11.42 9.75 -8.32
C SER A 200 10.85 8.36 -8.48
N LEU A 201 9.89 8.04 -7.62
CA LEU A 201 9.01 6.87 -7.71
C LEU A 201 7.58 7.28 -7.38
N TRP A 202 6.62 6.51 -7.86
CA TRP A 202 5.27 6.47 -7.33
C TRP A 202 5.16 5.33 -6.33
N LEU A 203 4.60 5.62 -5.15
CA LEU A 203 4.20 4.63 -4.17
C LEU A 203 2.73 4.28 -4.38
N LEU A 204 2.37 3.03 -4.13
CA LEU A 204 1.01 2.50 -4.25
C LEU A 204 0.67 1.71 -3.00
N VAL A 205 -0.55 1.91 -2.48
CA VAL A 205 -1.21 0.95 -1.58
C VAL A 205 -2.65 0.79 -2.02
N GLY A 206 -3.17 -0.42 -2.04
CA GLY A 206 -4.54 -0.67 -2.46
C GLY A 206 -5.04 -2.05 -2.08
N THR A 207 -6.24 -2.37 -2.52
CA THR A 207 -6.87 -3.67 -2.34
C THR A 207 -7.42 -4.20 -3.65
N ASP A 208 -7.09 -5.45 -3.94
CA ASP A 208 -7.63 -6.23 -5.05
C ASP A 208 -8.76 -7.10 -4.49
N SER A 209 -9.99 -6.98 -4.99
CA SER A 209 -11.15 -7.62 -4.38
C SER A 209 -11.72 -8.73 -5.25
N GLY A 210 -11.66 -9.97 -4.78
CA GLY A 210 -12.45 -11.10 -5.27
C GLY A 210 -13.69 -11.36 -4.42
N PHE A 211 -14.10 -10.37 -3.62
CA PHE A 211 -15.37 -10.38 -2.91
C PHE A 211 -16.34 -9.48 -3.66
N GLU A 212 -17.48 -10.02 -4.08
CA GLU A 212 -18.56 -9.27 -4.69
C GLU A 212 -19.41 -8.60 -3.61
N GLY A 213 -19.11 -7.33 -3.34
CA GLY A 213 -19.81 -6.52 -2.37
C GLY A 213 -19.03 -5.25 -2.02
N THR A 214 -19.57 -4.50 -1.06
CA THR A 214 -18.94 -3.25 -0.60
C THR A 214 -17.79 -3.54 0.34
N THR A 215 -16.63 -2.96 0.04
CA THR A 215 -15.49 -2.89 0.95
C THR A 215 -15.21 -1.42 1.26
N SER A 216 -15.05 -1.09 2.55
CA SER A 216 -14.79 0.28 3.00
C SER A 216 -13.64 0.34 4.00
N LEU A 217 -12.54 0.99 3.61
CA LEU A 217 -11.31 1.06 4.41
C LEU A 217 -10.94 2.50 4.75
N TYR A 218 -10.23 2.66 5.85
CA TYR A 218 -9.58 3.91 6.23
C TYR A 218 -8.08 3.67 6.38
N TYR A 219 -7.28 4.06 5.39
CA TYR A 219 -5.83 4.04 5.55
C TYR A 219 -5.42 5.09 6.58
N ARG A 220 -4.62 4.67 7.55
CA ARG A 220 -4.18 5.49 8.69
C ARG A 220 -2.73 5.89 8.55
N GLN A 221 -1.87 4.96 8.16
CA GLN A 221 -0.44 5.20 8.03
C GLN A 221 0.16 4.40 6.87
N PHE A 222 1.11 5.00 6.18
CA PHE A 222 1.96 4.33 5.21
C PHE A 222 3.43 4.67 5.47
N ARG A 223 4.31 3.66 5.48
CA ARG A 223 5.76 3.86 5.46
C ARG A 223 6.42 3.05 4.35
N ALA A 224 7.42 3.64 3.71
CA ALA A 224 8.32 2.97 2.79
C ALA A 224 9.77 3.29 3.13
N ALA A 225 10.57 2.27 3.38
CA ALA A 225 12.00 2.38 3.63
C ALA A 225 12.79 1.83 2.43
N PHE A 226 13.76 2.58 1.93
CA PHE A 226 14.54 2.25 0.73
C PHE A 226 16.01 2.04 1.05
N ALA A 227 16.53 0.85 0.78
CA ALA A 227 17.95 0.52 0.84
C ALA A 227 18.51 0.40 -0.59
N GLU A 228 19.54 1.18 -0.91
CA GLU A 228 20.18 1.14 -2.23
C GLU A 228 20.83 -0.23 -2.46
N LEU A 229 20.63 -0.78 -3.66
CA LEU A 229 21.32 -2.00 -4.08
C LEU A 229 22.71 -1.64 -4.63
N PRO A 230 23.73 -2.47 -4.35
CA PRO A 230 25.04 -2.34 -4.98
C PRO A 230 24.90 -2.33 -6.51
N GLN A 231 25.67 -1.47 -7.18
CA GLN A 231 25.77 -1.43 -8.64
C GLN A 231 26.65 -2.55 -9.18
#